data_AF-A0A7J5J9Y9-F1
#
_entry.id   AF-A0A7J5J9Y9-F1
#
_cell.length_a   1.000
_cell.length_b   1.000
_cell.length_c   1.000
_cell.angle_alpha   90.00
_cell.angle_beta   90.00
_cell.angle_gamma   90.00
#
_symmetry.space_group_name_H-M   'P 1'
#
loop_
_entity.id
_entity.type
_entity.pdbx_description
1 polymer ?
#
loop_
_entity_poly.entity_id
_entity_poly.type
_entity_poly.pdbx_seq_one_letter_code
_entity_poly.pdbx_strand_id
1 'polypeptide(L)'
;FIPMEDVGTENPHIVPLTDVELNKNYAMVISTSCGLWRYMIGDTVKFTNKHPYKFVITGRTKHFINAFGEELMVDNAEQGLAKACEATGAQIIDYSAAPVFMDAHAKCRHQWLIEFAVMPDSLENFSRVLDTSLQQINSDYEAKRHKNITLQPLEIIVARPNLFHDWLKEKGKLGGQHKVPRLSNTRDYIEEMLSLNQ
;
A
#
# COMPACT_ATOMS: atom_id res chain seq x y z
N PHE A 1 -7.24 -10.93 -17.10
CA PHE A 1 -6.35 -10.45 -16.03
C PHE A 1 -5.31 -9.55 -16.67
N ILE A 2 -4.86 -8.51 -15.97
CA ILE A 2 -3.81 -7.60 -16.46
C ILE A 2 -2.65 -7.70 -15.48
N PRO A 3 -1.42 -8.07 -15.90
CA PRO A 3 -0.23 -7.96 -15.06
C PRO A 3 -0.10 -6.57 -14.48
N MET A 4 0.32 -6.43 -13.22
CA MET A 4 0.35 -5.11 -12.56
C MET A 4 1.22 -4.09 -13.31
N GLU A 5 2.30 -4.54 -13.93
CA GLU A 5 3.21 -3.74 -14.75
C GLU A 5 2.53 -3.11 -15.99
N ASP A 6 1.45 -3.70 -16.47
CA ASP A 6 0.73 -3.24 -17.67
C ASP A 6 -0.49 -2.37 -17.33
N VAL A 7 -0.89 -2.28 -16.06
CA VAL A 7 -2.07 -1.52 -15.63
C VAL A 7 -1.90 -0.03 -15.94
N GLY A 8 -2.83 0.55 -16.70
CA GLY A 8 -2.82 1.98 -17.04
C GLY A 8 -2.02 2.34 -18.28
N THR A 9 -1.37 1.37 -18.94
CA THR A 9 -0.75 1.56 -20.26
C THR A 9 -1.83 1.73 -21.35
N GLU A 10 -1.45 2.32 -22.49
CA GLU A 10 -2.38 2.55 -23.61
C GLU A 10 -2.95 1.24 -24.19
N ASN A 11 -2.11 0.20 -24.23
CA ASN A 11 -2.47 -1.12 -24.75
C ASN A 11 -2.03 -2.22 -23.76
N PRO A 12 -2.76 -2.40 -22.64
CA PRO A 12 -2.35 -3.34 -21.60
C PRO A 12 -2.40 -4.78 -22.12
N HIS A 13 -1.38 -5.57 -21.80
CA HIS A 13 -1.40 -7.00 -22.08
C HIS A 13 -2.45 -7.68 -21.19
N ILE A 14 -3.41 -8.37 -21.82
CA ILE A 14 -4.52 -9.01 -21.11
C ILE A 14 -4.41 -10.50 -21.29
N VAL A 15 -4.23 -11.21 -20.17
CA VAL A 15 -4.12 -12.67 -20.13
C VAL A 15 -5.45 -13.31 -19.72
N PRO A 16 -5.87 -14.41 -20.37
CA PRO A 16 -7.02 -15.22 -19.92
C PRO A 16 -6.70 -15.97 -18.61
N LEU A 17 -7.73 -16.57 -17.99
CA LEU A 17 -7.56 -17.36 -16.75
C LEU A 17 -6.58 -18.53 -16.94
N THR A 18 -6.50 -19.10 -18.14
CA THR A 18 -5.60 -20.22 -18.45
C THR A 18 -4.12 -19.86 -18.36
N ASP A 19 -3.80 -18.58 -18.60
CA ASP A 19 -2.42 -18.12 -18.82
C ASP A 19 -1.88 -17.34 -17.62
N VAL A 20 -2.66 -17.22 -16.53
CA VAL A 20 -2.20 -16.60 -15.28
C VAL A 20 -1.01 -17.37 -14.72
N GLU A 21 -0.06 -16.71 -14.09
CA GLU A 21 1.10 -17.31 -13.45
C GLU A 21 0.90 -17.40 -11.93
N LEU A 22 1.49 -18.41 -11.30
CA LEU A 22 1.46 -18.51 -9.85
C LEU A 22 2.33 -17.42 -9.24
N ASN A 23 1.92 -16.89 -8.10
CA ASN A 23 2.64 -15.86 -7.34
C ASN A 23 2.84 -14.51 -8.05
N LYS A 24 2.23 -14.30 -9.22
CA LYS A 24 2.20 -13.02 -9.91
C LYS A 24 0.93 -12.23 -9.57
N ASN A 25 1.06 -10.92 -9.36
CA ASN A 25 -0.08 -10.04 -9.09
C ASN A 25 -0.77 -9.64 -10.40
N TYR A 26 -2.10 -9.64 -10.38
CA TYR A 26 -2.92 -9.23 -11.51
C TYR A 26 -4.06 -8.31 -11.08
N ALA A 27 -4.36 -7.29 -11.88
CA ALA A 27 -5.65 -6.61 -11.84
C ALA A 27 -6.74 -7.51 -12.45
N MET A 28 -7.87 -7.62 -11.74
CA MET A 28 -9.00 -8.41 -12.19
C MET A 28 -9.86 -7.63 -13.19
N VAL A 29 -10.15 -8.30 -14.31
CA VAL A 29 -11.00 -7.78 -15.39
C VAL A 29 -12.09 -8.81 -15.65
N ILE A 30 -13.34 -8.40 -15.52
CA ILE A 30 -14.51 -9.29 -15.62
C ILE A 30 -15.41 -8.90 -16.79
N SER A 31 -16.08 -9.91 -17.34
CA SER A 31 -17.24 -9.70 -18.21
C SER A 31 -18.41 -10.48 -17.64
N THR A 32 -19.60 -9.88 -17.59
CA THR A 32 -20.79 -10.48 -16.97
C THR A 32 -22.01 -10.32 -17.88
N SER A 33 -22.99 -11.22 -17.72
CA SER A 33 -24.28 -11.15 -18.42
C SER A 33 -25.10 -9.91 -18.05
N CYS A 34 -24.75 -9.22 -16.96
CA CYS A 34 -25.39 -7.98 -16.53
C CYS A 34 -24.77 -6.72 -17.16
N GLY A 35 -23.97 -6.87 -18.23
CA GLY A 35 -23.51 -5.75 -19.04
C GLY A 35 -22.15 -5.17 -18.65
N LEU A 36 -21.38 -5.84 -17.78
CA LEU A 36 -19.96 -5.51 -17.62
C LEU A 36 -19.17 -6.16 -18.76
N TRP A 37 -18.41 -5.36 -19.50
CA TRP A 37 -17.59 -5.81 -20.63
C TRP A 37 -16.14 -5.42 -20.39
N ARG A 38 -15.28 -6.42 -20.12
CA ARG A 38 -13.87 -6.22 -19.73
C ARG A 38 -13.71 -5.12 -18.68
N TYR A 39 -14.59 -5.12 -17.68
CA TYR A 39 -14.62 -4.13 -16.62
C TYR A 39 -13.56 -4.46 -15.57
N MET A 40 -12.71 -3.48 -15.25
CA MET A 40 -11.75 -3.59 -14.17
C MET A 40 -12.45 -3.33 -12.85
N ILE A 41 -12.69 -4.39 -12.06
CA ILE A 41 -13.41 -4.28 -10.77
C ILE A 41 -12.58 -3.60 -9.67
N GLY A 42 -11.28 -3.43 -9.93
CA GLY A 42 -10.37 -2.69 -9.06
C GLY A 42 -9.70 -3.54 -7.97
N ASP A 43 -9.88 -4.85 -7.99
CA ASP A 43 -9.18 -5.79 -7.09
C ASP A 43 -7.89 -6.31 -7.73
N THR A 44 -6.86 -6.49 -6.91
CA THR A 44 -5.63 -7.19 -7.29
C THR A 44 -5.60 -8.58 -6.67
N VAL A 45 -5.19 -9.58 -7.45
CA VAL A 45 -5.17 -10.98 -7.02
C VAL A 45 -3.84 -11.64 -7.35
N LYS A 46 -3.47 -12.63 -6.53
CA LYS A 46 -2.30 -13.49 -6.73
C LYS A 46 -2.71 -14.96 -6.67
N PHE A 47 -2.48 -15.69 -7.75
CA PHE A 47 -2.86 -17.10 -7.83
C PHE A 47 -1.91 -17.98 -7.01
N THR A 48 -2.49 -18.85 -6.19
CA THR A 48 -1.80 -19.82 -5.34
C THR A 48 -1.94 -21.26 -5.84
N ASN A 49 -2.91 -21.51 -6.72
CA ASN A 49 -3.07 -22.78 -7.43
C ASN A 49 -3.79 -22.55 -8.78
N LYS A 50 -3.51 -23.39 -9.78
CA LYS A 50 -4.23 -23.43 -11.07
C LYS A 50 -5.25 -24.57 -11.15
N HIS A 51 -5.12 -25.61 -10.31
CA HIS A 51 -5.98 -26.80 -10.34
C HIS A 51 -6.38 -27.27 -8.93
N PRO A 52 -7.59 -26.90 -8.43
CA PRO A 52 -8.46 -25.85 -8.97
C PRO A 52 -7.81 -24.47 -8.84
N TYR A 53 -8.28 -23.49 -9.62
CA TYR A 53 -7.84 -22.11 -9.47
C TYR A 53 -8.12 -21.60 -8.06
N LYS A 54 -7.06 -21.17 -7.38
CA LYS A 54 -7.14 -20.50 -6.07
C LYS A 54 -6.30 -19.24 -6.15
N PHE A 55 -6.79 -18.17 -5.55
CA PHE A 55 -6.07 -16.92 -5.44
C PHE A 55 -6.34 -16.27 -4.09
N VAL A 56 -5.45 -15.38 -3.70
CA VAL A 56 -5.64 -14.47 -2.58
C VAL A 56 -5.84 -13.06 -3.13
N ILE A 57 -6.64 -12.25 -2.44
CA ILE A 57 -6.78 -10.81 -2.75
C ILE A 57 -5.58 -10.11 -2.13
N THR A 58 -4.80 -9.41 -2.95
CA THR A 58 -3.56 -8.73 -2.52
C THR A 58 -3.73 -7.23 -2.32
N GLY A 59 -4.87 -6.66 -2.72
CA GLY A 59 -5.13 -5.23 -2.61
C GLY A 59 -6.15 -4.71 -3.61
N ARG A 60 -6.00 -3.42 -3.94
CA ARG A 60 -6.83 -2.68 -4.90
C ARG A 60 -5.93 -2.03 -5.95
N THR A 61 -6.42 -1.88 -7.18
CA THR A 61 -5.70 -1.24 -8.30
C THR A 61 -5.39 0.24 -8.10
N LYS A 62 -5.89 0.85 -7.02
CA LYS A 62 -5.64 2.26 -6.66
C LYS A 62 -4.90 2.45 -5.34
N HIS A 63 -4.71 1.40 -4.55
CA HIS A 63 -4.08 1.48 -3.23
C HIS A 63 -2.79 0.68 -3.23
N PHE A 64 -1.72 1.34 -3.69
CA PHE A 64 -0.35 0.84 -3.74
C PHE A 64 0.58 2.05 -3.85
N ILE A 65 1.88 1.85 -3.62
CA ILE A 65 2.92 2.84 -3.95
C ILE A 65 3.86 2.21 -4.97
N ASN A 66 3.92 2.81 -6.15
CA ASN A 66 4.90 2.50 -7.19
C ASN A 66 5.48 3.80 -7.74
N ALA A 67 6.10 4.57 -6.86
CA ALA A 67 6.67 5.87 -7.21
C ALA A 67 8.11 5.75 -7.75
N PHE A 68 8.78 4.66 -7.38
CA PHE A 68 10.21 4.42 -7.64
C PHE A 68 10.45 3.06 -8.30
N GLY A 69 9.40 2.31 -8.64
CA GLY A 69 9.49 0.95 -9.18
C GLY A 69 9.49 -0.13 -8.11
N GLU A 70 8.93 0.12 -6.93
CA GLU A 70 8.93 -0.76 -5.76
C GLU A 70 7.66 -1.62 -5.61
N GLU A 71 6.59 -1.28 -6.33
CA GLU A 71 5.31 -2.01 -6.30
C GLU A 71 4.80 -2.39 -4.89
N LEU A 72 4.88 -1.46 -3.94
CA LEU A 72 4.46 -1.70 -2.56
C LEU A 72 2.93 -1.83 -2.49
N MET A 73 2.45 -3.04 -2.25
CA MET A 73 1.03 -3.36 -2.09
C MET A 73 0.56 -3.21 -0.64
N VAL A 74 -0.74 -3.04 -0.43
CA VAL A 74 -1.34 -2.98 0.92
C VAL A 74 -1.02 -4.25 1.71
N ASP A 75 -1.05 -5.44 1.09
CA ASP A 75 -0.66 -6.69 1.74
C ASP A 75 0.79 -6.67 2.27
N ASN A 76 1.72 -6.06 1.53
CA ASN A 76 3.10 -5.91 2.01
C ASN A 76 3.17 -4.95 3.22
N ALA A 77 2.44 -3.84 3.14
CA ALA A 77 2.36 -2.85 4.21
C ALA A 77 1.78 -3.47 5.50
N GLU A 78 0.66 -4.18 5.41
CA GLU A 78 0.01 -4.84 6.55
C GLU A 78 0.92 -5.89 7.18
N GLN A 79 1.59 -6.72 6.38
CA GLN A 79 2.57 -7.70 6.89
C GLN A 79 3.79 -7.03 7.55
N GLY A 80 4.29 -5.94 6.97
CA GLY A 80 5.39 -5.16 7.53
C GLY A 80 5.02 -4.51 8.87
N LEU A 81 3.84 -3.88 8.93
CA LEU A 81 3.32 -3.25 10.14
C LEU A 81 3.04 -4.29 11.23
N ALA A 82 2.48 -5.46 10.89
CA ALA A 82 2.26 -6.54 11.84
C ALA A 82 3.56 -7.00 12.51
N LYS A 83 4.64 -7.18 11.73
CA LYS A 83 5.96 -7.52 12.28
C LYS A 83 6.54 -6.41 13.15
N ALA A 84 6.37 -5.15 12.75
CA ALA A 84 6.83 -4.01 13.54
C ALA A 84 6.07 -3.89 14.88
N CYS A 85 4.75 -4.11 14.87
CA CYS A 85 3.92 -4.18 16.06
C CYS A 85 4.35 -5.31 17.00
N GLU A 86 4.57 -6.52 16.47
CA GLU A 86 5.02 -7.67 17.26
C GLU A 86 6.37 -7.41 17.94
N ALA A 87 7.32 -6.81 17.21
CA ALA A 87 8.67 -6.56 17.72
C ALA A 87 8.76 -5.43 18.77
N THR A 88 7.82 -4.50 18.77
CA THR A 88 7.89 -3.26 19.58
C THR A 88 6.78 -3.15 20.63
N GLY A 89 5.80 -4.07 20.60
CA GLY A 89 4.60 -4.02 21.44
C GLY A 89 3.57 -2.97 21.01
N ALA A 90 3.78 -2.30 19.87
CA ALA A 90 2.86 -1.28 19.38
C ALA A 90 1.53 -1.87 18.90
N GLN A 91 0.47 -1.08 18.99
CA GLN A 91 -0.84 -1.38 18.40
C GLN A 91 -1.30 -0.20 17.56
N ILE A 92 -1.74 -0.47 16.32
CA ILE A 92 -2.15 0.56 15.35
C ILE A 92 -3.68 0.61 15.27
N ILE A 93 -4.23 1.81 15.24
CA ILE A 93 -5.64 2.07 14.95
C ILE A 93 -5.83 2.17 13.44
N ASP A 94 -5.14 3.10 12.79
CA ASP A 94 -5.20 3.31 11.34
C ASP A 94 -3.88 3.92 10.84
N TYR A 95 -3.66 3.88 9.52
CA TYR A 95 -2.48 4.44 8.88
C TYR A 95 -2.74 4.89 7.44
N SER A 96 -1.91 5.81 6.97
CA SER A 96 -1.80 6.17 5.55
C SER A 96 -0.35 6.37 5.19
N ALA A 97 0.05 5.99 3.98
CA ALA A 97 1.41 6.23 3.49
C ALA A 97 1.42 6.72 2.04
N ALA A 98 2.39 7.59 1.76
CA ALA A 98 2.62 8.15 0.44
C ALA A 98 4.11 8.39 0.20
N PRO A 99 4.56 8.42 -1.07
CA PRO A 99 5.93 8.79 -1.41
C PRO A 99 6.16 10.29 -1.13
N VAL A 100 7.38 10.62 -0.70
CA VAL A 100 7.93 11.98 -0.73
C VAL A 100 8.87 12.04 -1.93
N PHE A 101 8.53 12.87 -2.91
CA PHE A 101 9.40 13.17 -4.04
C PHE A 101 10.29 14.35 -3.69
N MET A 102 11.61 14.19 -3.87
CA MET A 102 12.61 15.26 -3.77
C MET A 102 12.38 16.20 -2.57
N ASP A 103 12.80 15.78 -1.37
CA ASP A 103 12.96 16.71 -0.26
C ASP A 103 14.01 17.81 -0.59
N ALA A 104 14.26 18.75 0.35
CA ALA A 104 15.24 19.83 0.17
C ALA A 104 16.68 19.36 -0.17
N HIS A 105 16.94 18.05 -0.13
CA HIS A 105 18.21 17.41 -0.41
C HIS A 105 18.12 16.39 -1.56
N ALA A 106 17.09 16.49 -2.40
CA ALA A 106 16.84 15.63 -3.57
C ALA A 106 16.71 14.13 -3.23
N LYS A 107 16.26 13.80 -2.01
CA LYS A 107 16.08 12.43 -1.55
C LYS A 107 14.61 12.02 -1.56
N CYS A 108 14.36 10.75 -1.87
CA CYS A 108 13.04 10.15 -1.91
C CYS A 108 12.86 9.17 -0.76
N ARG A 109 11.67 9.13 -0.15
CA ARG A 109 11.30 8.19 0.93
C ARG A 109 9.81 7.91 0.92
N HIS A 110 9.40 6.91 1.69
CA HIS A 110 8.00 6.77 2.08
C HIS A 110 7.77 7.50 3.39
N GLN A 111 6.66 8.20 3.50
CA GLN A 111 6.21 8.82 4.73
C GLN A 111 4.92 8.12 5.18
N TRP A 112 4.93 7.68 6.43
CA TRP A 112 3.87 6.91 7.05
C TRP A 112 3.25 7.71 8.18
N LEU A 113 1.98 8.05 8.04
CA LEU A 113 1.18 8.64 9.10
C LEU A 113 0.46 7.52 9.84
N ILE A 114 0.73 7.33 11.12
CA ILE A 114 0.25 6.18 11.90
C ILE A 114 -0.38 6.65 13.20
N GLU A 115 -1.63 6.23 13.45
CA GLU A 115 -2.30 6.43 14.74
C GLU A 115 -2.12 5.16 15.57
N PHE A 116 -1.51 5.31 16.75
CA PHE A 116 -1.23 4.20 17.65
C PHE A 116 -2.27 4.15 18.78
N ALA A 117 -2.84 2.96 19.01
CA ALA A 117 -3.58 2.66 20.24
C ALA A 117 -2.60 2.45 21.41
N VAL A 118 -1.45 1.82 21.12
CA VAL A 118 -0.35 1.63 22.04
C VAL A 118 0.93 2.01 21.31
N MET A 119 1.67 2.97 21.86
CA MET A 119 2.93 3.43 21.28
C MET A 119 3.98 2.32 21.30
N PRO A 120 4.87 2.25 20.29
CA PRO A 120 6.04 1.38 20.35
C PRO A 120 6.98 1.77 21.50
N ASP A 121 7.83 0.83 21.89
CA ASP A 121 8.98 1.07 22.77
C ASP A 121 9.89 2.20 22.26
N SER A 122 10.09 2.29 20.95
CA SER A 122 10.82 3.35 20.26
C SER A 122 10.33 3.50 18.82
N LEU A 123 10.06 4.74 18.42
CA LEU A 123 9.69 5.06 17.02
C LEU A 123 10.82 4.73 16.04
N GLU A 124 12.07 4.92 16.44
CA GLU A 124 13.23 4.57 15.62
C GLU A 124 13.32 3.05 15.42
N ASN A 125 13.10 2.29 16.50
CA ASN A 125 13.07 0.83 16.44
C ASN A 125 11.93 0.34 15.55
N PHE A 126 10.72 0.89 15.73
CA PHE A 126 9.55 0.58 14.91
C PHE A 126 9.82 0.87 13.42
N SER A 127 10.34 2.05 13.10
CA SER A 127 10.67 2.45 11.72
C SER A 127 11.67 1.48 11.08
N ARG A 128 12.74 1.13 11.81
CA ARG A 128 13.76 0.19 11.34
C ARG A 128 13.20 -1.20 11.10
N VAL A 129 12.35 -1.71 12.00
CA VAL A 129 11.74 -3.04 11.85
C VAL A 129 10.76 -3.06 10.68
N LEU A 130 9.95 -2.02 10.51
CA LEU A 130 9.05 -1.88 9.38
C LEU A 130 9.83 -1.87 8.06
N ASP A 131 10.84 -1.00 7.94
CA ASP A 131 11.67 -0.86 6.74
C ASP A 131 12.37 -2.17 6.38
N THR A 132 12.96 -2.86 7.36
CA THR A 132 13.60 -4.17 7.14
C THR A 132 12.59 -5.24 6.74
N SER A 133 11.41 -5.25 7.36
CA SER A 133 10.35 -6.20 7.03
C SER A 133 9.85 -6.01 5.60
N LEU A 134 9.67 -4.76 5.16
CA LEU A 134 9.27 -4.46 3.78
C LEU A 134 10.32 -4.94 2.76
N GLN A 135 11.61 -4.74 3.04
CA GLN A 135 12.70 -5.28 2.21
C GLN A 135 12.66 -6.81 2.12
N GLN A 136 12.36 -7.51 3.21
CA GLN A 136 12.24 -8.98 3.20
C GLN A 136 11.03 -9.49 2.43
N ILE A 137 9.94 -8.72 2.43
CA ILE A 137 8.64 -9.12 1.85
C ILE A 137 8.58 -8.78 0.35
N ASN A 138 9.20 -7.69 -0.06
CA ASN A 138 9.13 -7.16 -1.42
C ASN A 138 10.54 -6.92 -1.97
N SER A 139 10.93 -7.73 -2.95
CA SER A 139 12.24 -7.67 -3.61
C SER A 139 12.45 -6.39 -4.42
N ASP A 140 11.39 -5.81 -5.00
CA ASP A 140 11.51 -4.54 -5.71
C ASP A 140 11.77 -3.40 -4.72
N TYR A 141 11.07 -3.40 -3.57
CA TYR A 141 11.35 -2.49 -2.47
C TYR A 141 12.79 -2.63 -1.96
N GLU A 142 13.26 -3.86 -1.71
CA GLU A 142 14.65 -4.15 -1.34
C GLU A 142 15.65 -3.58 -2.35
N ALA A 143 15.42 -3.83 -3.64
CA ALA A 143 16.28 -3.33 -4.70
C ALA A 143 16.37 -1.80 -4.72
N LYS A 144 15.27 -1.08 -4.43
CA LYS A 144 15.27 0.40 -4.34
C LYS A 144 15.90 0.92 -3.05
N ARG A 145 15.81 0.17 -1.95
CA ARG A 145 16.46 0.49 -0.67
C ARG A 145 17.97 0.20 -0.68
N HIS A 146 18.44 -0.69 -1.55
CA HIS A 146 19.85 -1.06 -1.65
C HIS A 146 20.76 0.16 -1.86
N LYS A 147 21.79 0.29 -1.01
CA LYS A 147 22.72 1.44 -0.93
C LYS A 147 22.09 2.80 -0.60
N ASN A 148 20.79 2.88 -0.28
CA ASN A 148 20.07 4.13 0.05
C ASN A 148 20.17 5.21 -1.06
N ILE A 149 20.40 4.81 -2.31
CA ILE A 149 20.64 5.76 -3.40
C ILE A 149 19.31 6.33 -3.93
N THR A 150 18.31 5.46 -4.15
CA THR A 150 17.03 5.84 -4.75
C THR A 150 15.96 6.02 -3.69
N LEU A 151 15.84 5.09 -2.74
CA LEU A 151 14.86 5.15 -1.66
C LEU A 151 15.57 5.16 -0.31
N GLN A 152 15.37 6.24 0.44
CA GLN A 152 15.86 6.40 1.80
C GLN A 152 15.01 5.64 2.82
N PRO A 153 15.50 5.48 4.08
CA PRO A 153 14.67 4.97 5.16
C PRO A 153 13.34 5.73 5.25
N LEU A 154 12.28 4.98 5.53
CA LEU A 154 10.96 5.55 5.71
C LEU A 154 10.89 6.49 6.92
N GLU A 155 10.01 7.47 6.83
CA GLU A 155 9.68 8.40 7.91
C GLU A 155 8.33 8.04 8.53
N ILE A 156 8.25 8.04 9.85
CA ILE A 156 7.01 7.84 10.59
C ILE A 156 6.61 9.16 11.23
N ILE A 157 5.38 9.58 10.95
CA ILE A 157 4.69 10.67 11.62
C ILE A 157 3.60 10.04 12.50
N VAL A 158 3.65 10.34 13.79
CA VAL A 158 2.62 9.92 14.73
C VAL A 158 1.38 10.79 14.51
N ALA A 159 0.26 10.14 14.22
CA ALA A 159 -1.04 10.79 14.16
C ALA A 159 -1.58 11.02 15.57
N ARG A 160 -2.19 12.19 15.79
CA ARG A 160 -2.94 12.48 17.00
C ARG A 160 -4.14 11.52 17.14
N PRO A 161 -4.63 11.28 18.36
CA PRO A 161 -5.82 10.47 18.55
C PRO A 161 -7.02 10.98 17.73
N ASN A 162 -7.75 10.05 17.13
CA ASN A 162 -8.91 10.24 16.26
C ASN A 162 -8.65 11.02 14.96
N LEU A 163 -7.39 11.20 14.54
CA LEU A 163 -7.08 11.97 13.32
C LEU A 163 -7.84 11.44 12.10
N PHE A 164 -7.79 10.12 11.89
CA PHE A 164 -8.41 9.49 10.74
C PHE A 164 -9.94 9.53 10.80
N HIS A 165 -10.50 9.44 12.01
CA HIS A 165 -11.94 9.60 12.24
C HIS A 165 -12.40 11.02 11.88
N ASP A 166 -11.68 12.03 12.35
CA ASP A 166 -11.98 13.44 12.09
C ASP A 166 -11.83 13.77 10.60
N TRP A 167 -10.79 13.25 9.94
CA TRP A 167 -10.61 13.41 8.50
C TRP A 167 -11.78 12.80 7.70
N LEU A 168 -12.24 11.58 8.04
CA LEU A 168 -13.42 10.98 7.40
C LEU A 168 -14.70 11.79 7.66
N LYS A 169 -14.83 12.40 8.84
CA LYS A 169 -15.93 13.30 9.20
C LYS A 169 -15.96 14.55 8.35
N GLU A 170 -14.84 15.23 8.17
CA GLU A 170 -14.76 16.43 7.31
C GLU A 170 -15.13 16.12 5.86
N LYS A 171 -14.85 14.90 5.38
CA LYS A 171 -15.23 14.46 4.03
C LYS A 171 -16.69 14.05 3.88
N GLY A 172 -17.50 14.09 4.95
CA GLY A 172 -18.88 13.58 4.94
C GLY A 172 -18.95 12.06 4.73
N LYS A 173 -17.88 11.35 5.09
CA LYS A 173 -17.67 9.92 4.83
C LYS A 173 -17.70 9.08 6.10
N LEU A 174 -18.31 9.58 7.18
CA LEU A 174 -18.52 8.78 8.38
C LEU A 174 -19.52 7.65 8.11
N GLY A 175 -19.09 6.41 8.24
CA GLY A 175 -19.93 5.22 8.09
C GLY A 175 -19.19 4.00 7.54
N GLY A 176 -19.82 2.83 7.59
CA GLY A 176 -19.17 1.53 7.36
C GLY A 176 -18.72 1.22 5.91
N GLN A 177 -18.92 2.13 4.96
CA GLN A 177 -18.49 1.92 3.56
C GLN A 177 -17.20 2.67 3.19
N HIS A 178 -16.82 3.70 3.93
CA HIS A 178 -15.62 4.48 3.63
C HIS A 178 -14.46 4.04 4.51
N LYS A 179 -13.31 3.84 3.88
CA LYS A 179 -12.06 3.46 4.54
C LYS A 179 -11.01 4.53 4.30
N VAL A 180 -10.10 4.66 5.25
CA VAL A 180 -8.88 5.45 5.09
C VAL A 180 -8.07 4.87 3.91
N PRO A 181 -7.65 5.68 2.94
CA PRO A 181 -6.71 5.25 1.91
C PRO A 181 -5.37 4.87 2.56
N ARG A 182 -5.04 3.58 2.56
CA ARG A 182 -3.83 3.05 3.24
C ARG A 182 -2.54 3.41 2.49
N LEU A 183 -2.53 3.26 1.18
CA LEU A 183 -1.40 3.56 0.30
C LEU A 183 -1.86 4.42 -0.88
N SER A 184 -1.06 5.42 -1.25
CA SER A 184 -1.35 6.32 -2.38
C SER A 184 -0.08 6.74 -3.11
N ASN A 185 -0.14 6.82 -4.43
CA ASN A 185 0.93 7.40 -5.26
C ASN A 185 0.92 8.94 -5.25
N THR A 186 -0.23 9.56 -4.96
CA THR A 186 -0.33 11.01 -4.76
C THR A 186 -0.32 11.34 -3.27
N ARG A 187 0.11 12.56 -2.95
CA ARG A 187 0.16 13.04 -1.56
C ARG A 187 -1.13 13.71 -1.09
N ASP A 188 -2.14 13.86 -1.95
CA ASP A 188 -3.36 14.62 -1.65
C ASP A 188 -4.01 14.19 -0.32
N TYR A 189 -4.16 12.88 -0.10
CA TYR A 189 -4.76 12.36 1.13
C TYR A 189 -3.88 12.57 2.36
N ILE A 190 -2.57 12.32 2.26
CA ILE A 190 -1.68 12.43 3.43
C ILE A 190 -1.49 13.89 3.83
N GLU A 191 -1.41 14.83 2.87
CA GLU A 191 -1.28 16.26 3.15
C GLU A 191 -2.52 16.82 3.86
N GLU A 192 -3.71 16.40 3.43
CA GLU A 192 -4.95 16.76 4.14
C GLU A 192 -4.94 16.24 5.58
N MET A 193 -4.56 14.98 5.79
CA MET A 193 -4.49 14.40 7.14
C MET A 193 -3.40 15.07 7.99
N LEU A 194 -2.24 15.40 7.42
CA LEU A 194 -1.16 16.10 8.11
C LEU A 194 -1.58 17.51 8.53
N SER A 195 -2.37 18.21 7.73
CA SER A 195 -2.89 19.55 8.09
C SER A 195 -3.79 19.53 9.33
N LEU A 196 -4.48 18.40 9.57
CA LEU A 196 -5.32 18.15 10.75
C LEU A 196 -4.54 17.59 11.94
N ASN A 197 -3.26 17.22 11.75
CA ASN A 197 -2.40 16.59 12.74
C ASN A 197 -1.62 17.64 13.56
N GLN A 198 -2.36 18.47 14.30
CA GLN A 198 -1.83 19.52 15.19
C GLN A 198 -1.77 19.06 16.65
#